data_AF-A0A450SW94-F1
#
_entry.id   AF-A0A450SW94-F1
#
_cell.length_a   1.000
_cell.length_b   1.000
_cell.length_c   1.000
_cell.angle_alpha   90.00
_cell.angle_beta   90.00
_cell.angle_gamma   90.00
#
_symmetry.space_group_name_H-M   'P 1'
#
loop_
_entity.id
_entity.type
_entity.pdbx_description
1 polymer ?
#
loop_
_entity_poly.entity_id
_entity_poly.type
_entity_poly.pdbx_seq_one_letter_code
_entity_poly.pdbx_strand_id
1 'polypeptide(L)'
;MRKMNTMEIGGYRAVIRYDPEIEMFRGEFVGLNGGADFYARDIAGLKKEGALSLKVFLEMCREEGVEPGKSYSGKFPANLIPVNSRQILFR
;
A
#
# COMPACT_ATOMS: atom_id res chain seq x y z
N MET A 1 20.05 16.85 1.41
CA MET A 1 19.19 15.64 1.45
C MET A 1 17.86 15.97 0.79
N ARG A 2 17.42 15.21 -0.22
CA ARG A 2 16.06 15.36 -0.77
C ARG A 2 15.06 14.82 0.27
N LYS A 3 14.17 15.66 0.75
CA LYS A 3 13.10 15.26 1.68
C LYS A 3 12.03 14.52 0.87
N MET A 4 11.82 13.24 1.15
CA MET A 4 10.74 12.48 0.52
C MET A 4 9.48 12.64 1.38
N ASN A 5 8.35 12.95 0.76
CA ASN A 5 7.07 12.95 1.46
C ASN A 5 6.66 11.50 1.67
N THR A 6 6.58 11.08 2.93
CA THR A 6 6.24 9.70 3.30
C THR A 6 5.05 9.67 4.23
N MET A 7 4.23 8.63 4.10
CA MET A 7 3.10 8.33 4.97
C MET A 7 3.23 6.90 5.51
N GLU A 8 2.87 6.69 6.77
CA GLU A 8 2.78 5.35 7.35
C GLU A 8 1.32 4.86 7.30
N ILE A 9 1.11 3.67 6.76
CA ILE A 9 -0.20 3.04 6.60
C ILE A 9 -0.06 1.57 7.00
N GLY A 10 -0.77 1.16 8.05
CA GLY A 10 -0.75 -0.23 8.53
C GLY A 10 0.64 -0.75 8.92
N GLY A 11 1.55 0.12 9.38
CA GLY A 11 2.94 -0.24 9.71
C GLY A 11 3.90 -0.28 8.51
N TYR A 12 3.41 0.01 7.30
CA TYR A 12 4.22 0.12 6.10
C TYR A 12 4.38 1.57 5.67
N ARG A 13 5.53 1.89 5.07
CA ARG A 13 5.84 3.23 4.59
C ARG A 13 5.50 3.35 3.11
N ALA A 14 4.76 4.40 2.76
CA ALA A 14 4.49 4.79 1.39
C ALA A 14 5.16 6.15 1.08
N VAL A 15 5.76 6.26 -0.09
CA VAL A 15 6.26 7.54 -0.64
C VAL A 15 5.13 8.17 -1.44
N ILE A 16 4.82 9.43 -1.14
CA ILE A 16 3.75 10.19 -1.78
C ILE A 16 4.36 11.19 -2.76
N ARG A 17 3.85 11.18 -4.00
CA ARG A 17 4.22 12.11 -5.07
C ARG A 17 2.95 12.66 -5.71
N TYR A 18 2.99 13.91 -6.17
CA TYR A 18 1.92 14.44 -7.01
C TYR A 18 2.20 14.08 -8.47
N ASP A 19 1.18 13.56 -9.14
CA ASP A 19 1.18 13.28 -10.57
C ASP A 19 0.41 14.39 -11.29
N PRO A 20 1.09 15.24 -12.07
CA PRO A 20 0.46 16.36 -12.76
C PRO A 20 -0.35 15.95 -13.99
N GLU A 21 -0.18 14.74 -14.54
CA GLU A 21 -0.90 14.33 -15.76
C GLU A 21 -2.36 13.97 -15.43
N ILE A 22 -2.59 13.46 -14.22
CA ILE A 22 -3.91 13.06 -13.73
C ILE A 22 -4.39 13.87 -12.52
N GLU A 23 -3.61 14.87 -12.11
CA GLU A 23 -3.86 15.76 -10.98
C GLU A 23 -4.19 15.05 -9.66
N MET A 24 -3.46 13.97 -9.37
CA MET A 24 -3.67 13.13 -8.19
C MET A 24 -2.37 12.86 -7.45
N PHE A 25 -2.47 12.55 -6.16
CA PHE A 25 -1.35 12.02 -5.40
C PHE A 25 -1.21 10.52 -5.65
N ARG A 26 -0.03 10.10 -6.09
CA ARG A 26 0.40 8.70 -6.13
C ARG A 26 1.11 8.34 -4.83
N GLY A 27 0.65 7.29 -4.17
CA GLY A 27 1.35 6.63 -3.08
C GLY A 27 1.98 5.33 -3.56
N GLU A 28 3.25 5.11 -3.23
CA GLU A 28 3.99 3.88 -3.56
C GLU A 28 4.57 3.28 -2.27
N PHE A 29 4.19 2.05 -1.93
CA PHE A 29 4.74 1.36 -0.78
C PHE A 29 6.19 0.94 -1.03
N VAL A 30 7.06 1.24 -0.06
CA VAL A 30 8.48 0.88 -0.12
C VAL A 30 8.79 -0.26 0.86
N GLY A 31 9.72 -1.14 0.47
CA GLY A 31 10.16 -2.26 1.31
C GLY A 31 9.27 -3.51 1.25
N LEU A 32 8.29 -3.54 0.36
CA LEU A 32 7.51 -4.74 0.06
C LEU A 32 8.29 -5.69 -0.88
N ASN A 33 7.98 -6.99 -0.82
CA ASN A 33 8.47 -8.00 -1.77
C ASN A 33 7.76 -7.93 -3.14
N GLY A 34 6.96 -6.89 -3.37
CA GLY A 34 6.31 -6.55 -4.64
C GLY A 34 6.02 -5.05 -4.70
N GLY A 35 5.30 -4.62 -5.73
CA GLY A 35 4.83 -3.24 -5.85
C GLY A 35 3.37 -3.12 -5.43
N ALA A 36 3.07 -2.21 -4.52
CA ALA A 36 1.70 -1.77 -4.25
C ALA A 36 1.68 -0.25 -4.33
N ASP A 37 0.90 0.28 -5.27
CA ASP A 37 0.64 1.70 -5.42
C ASP A 37 -0.85 2.00 -5.35
N PHE A 38 -1.16 3.28 -5.12
CA PHE A 38 -2.51 3.79 -4.97
C PHE A 38 -2.54 5.26 -5.37
N TYR A 39 -3.72 5.75 -5.74
CA TYR A 39 -3.93 7.14 -6.11
C TYR A 39 -5.07 7.75 -5.31
N ALA A 40 -4.93 9.02 -4.93
CA ALA A 40 -5.98 9.77 -4.26
C ALA A 40 -5.91 11.26 -4.55
N ARG A 41 -7.03 11.97 -4.38
CA ARG A 41 -7.12 13.43 -4.57
C ARG A 41 -6.75 14.23 -3.33
N ASP A 42 -6.76 13.60 -2.16
CA ASP A 42 -6.54 14.26 -0.88
C ASP A 42 -5.93 13.30 0.16
N ILE A 43 -5.59 13.85 1.33
CA ILE A 43 -4.93 13.12 2.41
C ILE A 43 -5.83 12.01 3.00
N ALA A 44 -7.15 12.24 3.09
CA ALA A 44 -8.07 11.23 3.60
C ALA A 44 -8.19 10.06 2.61
N GLY A 45 -8.24 10.36 1.32
CA GLY A 45 -8.16 9.39 0.23
C GLY A 45 -6.84 8.61 0.27
N LEU A 46 -5.69 9.26 0.46
CA LEU A 46 -4.40 8.57 0.56
C LEU A 46 -4.39 7.51 1.67
N LYS A 47 -4.95 7.83 2.85
CA LYS A 47 -5.05 6.88 3.96
C LYS A 47 -5.98 5.71 3.62
N LYS A 48 -7.13 6.00 3.01
CA LYS A 48 -8.15 5.00 2.67
C LYS A 48 -7.68 4.06 1.56
N GLU A 49 -7.28 4.63 0.43
CA GLU A 49 -6.85 3.89 -0.76
C GLU A 49 -5.55 3.13 -0.49
N GLY A 50 -4.62 3.73 0.27
CA GLY A 50 -3.41 3.04 0.70
C GLY A 50 -3.68 1.87 1.63
N ALA A 51 -4.63 1.99 2.57
CA ALA A 51 -5.00 0.87 3.45
C ALA A 51 -5.67 -0.28 2.67
N LEU A 52 -6.48 0.04 1.67
CA LEU A 52 -7.10 -0.96 0.79
C LEU A 52 -6.06 -1.66 -0.08
N SER A 53 -5.20 -0.89 -0.76
CA SER A 53 -4.12 -1.43 -1.61
C SER A 53 -3.18 -2.34 -0.80
N LEU A 54 -2.79 -1.91 0.41
CA LEU A 54 -1.99 -2.73 1.31
C LEU A 54 -2.72 -4.02 1.72
N LYS A 55 -4.01 -3.94 2.05
CA LYS A 55 -4.79 -5.13 2.43
C LYS A 55 -4.77 -6.18 1.31
N VAL A 56 -5.07 -5.75 0.07
CA VAL A 56 -5.07 -6.64 -1.10
C VAL A 56 -3.70 -7.26 -1.31
N PHE A 57 -2.62 -6.47 -1.18
CA PHE A 57 -1.25 -6.98 -1.26
C PHE A 57 -0.97 -8.07 -0.22
N LEU A 58 -1.31 -7.85 1.05
CA LEU A 58 -1.11 -8.83 2.12
C LEU A 58 -1.94 -10.10 1.91
N GLU A 59 -3.15 -9.98 1.36
CA GLU A 59 -3.99 -11.13 1.04
C GLU A 59 -3.38 -11.98 -0.08
N MET A 60 -2.88 -11.35 -1.16
CA MET A 60 -2.14 -12.05 -2.22
C MET A 60 -0.91 -12.76 -1.66
N CYS A 61 -0.12 -12.09 -0.81
CA CYS A 61 1.05 -12.71 -0.18
C CYS A 61 0.68 -13.96 0.62
N ARG A 62 -0.42 -13.91 1.37
CA ARG A 62 -0.92 -15.07 2.13
C ARG A 62 -1.38 -16.21 1.23
N GLU A 63 -2.05 -15.91 0.12
CA GLU A 63 -2.52 -16.91 -0.85
C GLU A 63 -1.36 -17.61 -1.56
N GLU A 64 -0.30 -16.88 -1.91
CA GLU A 64 0.90 -17.42 -2.54
C GLU A 64 1.89 -18.05 -1.54
N GLY A 65 1.65 -17.91 -0.23
CA GLY A 65 2.54 -18.40 0.81
C GLY A 65 3.89 -17.64 0.87
N VAL A 66 3.91 -16.39 0.40
CA VAL A 66 5.11 -15.55 0.37
C VAL A 66 5.07 -14.48 1.47
N GLU A 67 6.23 -14.10 1.99
CA GLU A 67 6.31 -13.04 2.99
C GLU A 67 6.18 -11.65 2.35
N PRO A 68 5.35 -10.74 2.88
CA PRO A 68 5.05 -9.45 2.25
C PRO A 68 6.20 -8.43 2.30
N GLY A 69 7.16 -8.59 3.21
CA GLY A 69 8.23 -7.62 3.42
C GLY A 69 9.62 -8.12 3.00
N LYS A 70 10.43 -7.22 2.41
CA LYS A 70 11.88 -7.38 2.37
C LYS A 70 12.43 -7.09 3.77
N SER A 71 12.35 -8.08 4.68
CA SER A 71 13.01 -8.10 5.99
C SER A 71 13.39 -6.73 6.57
N TYR A 72 12.41 -5.97 7.08
CA TYR A 72 12.66 -4.96 8.11
C TYR A 72 11.62 -5.15 9.21
N SER A 73 12.10 -5.74 10.30
CA SER A 73 11.40 -6.05 11.54
C SER A 73 10.52 -4.87 12.03
N GLY A 74 9.22 -4.99 11.81
CA GLY A 74 8.19 -4.17 12.42
C GLY A 74 7.03 -5.09 12.78
N LYS A 75 6.86 -5.39 14.06
CA LYS A 75 5.94 -6.39 14.62
C LYS A 75 4.50 -6.22 14.09
N PHE A 76 3.93 -7.26 13.48
CA PHE A 76 2.52 -7.31 13.09
C PHE A 76 1.69 -8.11 14.11
N PRO A 77 0.64 -7.55 14.72
CA PRO A 77 -0.45 -8.36 15.25
C PRO A 77 -1.37 -8.77 14.10
N ALA A 78 -1.33 -10.05 13.74
CA ALA A 78 -2.20 -10.67 12.76
C ALA A 78 -3.64 -10.74 13.30
N ASN A 79 -4.49 -9.82 12.86
CA ASN A 79 -5.94 -10.00 12.89
C ASN A 79 -6.54 -9.36 11.62
N LEU A 80 -6.28 -9.99 10.48
CA LEU A 80 -6.88 -9.63 9.19
C LEU A 80 -8.27 -10.27 9.09
N ILE A 81 -9.29 -9.42 9.18
CA ILE A 81 -10.71 -9.72 9.06
C ILE A 81 -11.01 -10.14 7.60
N PRO A 82 -11.72 -11.26 7.36
CA PRO A 82 -12.00 -11.72 6.00
C PRO A 82 -13.02 -10.76 5.36
N VAL A 83 -12.67 -10.12 4.25
CA VAL A 83 -13.69 -9.47 3.41
C VAL A 83 -13.50 -9.91 1.96
N ASN A 84 -14.51 -10.65 1.52
CA ASN A 84 -14.76 -11.11 0.16
C ASN A 84 -14.55 -9.96 -0.85
N SER A 85 -13.67 -10.13 -1.84
CA SER A 85 -13.50 -9.14 -2.92
C SER A 85 -13.51 -9.82 -4.28
N ARG A 86 -14.63 -9.62 -4.98
CA ARG A 86 -14.76 -9.79 -6.43
C ARG A 86 -13.79 -8.84 -7.14
N GLN A 87 -13.00 -9.44 -8.04
CA GLN A 87 -12.55 -8.93 -9.32
C GLN A 87 -11.82 -7.58 -9.34
N ILE A 88 -10.49 -7.64 -9.52
CA ILE A 88 -9.71 -6.49 -9.99
C ILE A 88 -9.10 -6.82 -11.35
N LEU A 89 -9.61 -6.09 -12.34
CA LEU A 89 -9.06 -5.88 -13.67
C LEU A 89 -7.71 -5.20 -13.51
N PHE A 90 -6.61 -5.87 -13.90
CA PHE A 90 -5.39 -5.16 -14.27
C PHE A 90 -5.64 -4.54 -15.63
N ARG A 91 -5.62 -3.21 -15.70
CA ARG A 91 -5.56 -2.47 -16.95
C ARG A 91 -4.32 -1.58 -16.92
#